data_AF-A0A2A4E5R9-F1
#
_entry.id   AF-A0A2A4E5R9-F1
#
_cell.length_a   1.000
_cell.length_b   1.000
_cell.length_c   1.000
_cell.angle_alpha   90.00
_cell.angle_beta   90.00
_cell.angle_gamma   90.00
#
_symmetry.space_group_name_H-M   'P 1'
#
loop_
_entity.id
_entity.type
_entity.pdbx_description
1 polymer ?
#
loop_
_entity_poly.entity_id
_entity_poly.type
_entity_poly.pdbx_seq_one_letter_code
_entity_poly.pdbx_strand_id
1 'polypeptide(L)'
;MHALEEARHRYSLFWDARSSRKENAQRLLSGRRGVTIPSSNADVLFTELAEDLDALDRMSAAPLTTALAVARLKKYLPDPARRIDLHDLVMSVVDEVVEGIKTQVITGGGATVTGADLQSVWDDRFRSMERLAPLLIEGVWHDSDGRHDQLWQDVVQRLVDAAAVFEQTFNEGYRGARRIPALVALEVLSITSMRRGREDLLPTLTDKIEVVDRYRDTEPQDCVHFLHYARIADDSWVSAMPRCEETRYMYPVSHVFSLETRRFFQDLLADDEAFKAAFYGFEYRLGLLQSLRPRGYRAISGDYVGEWQWLAEMPNAETQFRRDLERSGQGRWATLLERDGVTLDAALISHRETLERYRRY
;
A
#
# COMPACT_ATOMS: atom_id res chain seq x y z
N MET A 1 4.27 30.73 -33.03
CA MET A 1 5.25 30.03 -33.87
C MET A 1 6.67 30.34 -33.40
N HIS A 2 7.02 31.61 -33.25
CA HIS A 2 8.30 32.08 -32.67
C HIS A 2 8.69 31.39 -31.34
N ALA A 3 7.74 31.23 -30.41
CA ALA A 3 7.98 30.57 -29.12
C ALA A 3 8.36 29.07 -29.23
N LEU A 4 7.88 28.40 -30.29
CA LEU A 4 8.24 27.02 -30.59
C LEU A 4 9.57 26.93 -31.36
N GLU A 5 10.11 28.02 -31.89
CA GLU A 5 11.41 28.01 -32.57
C GLU A 5 12.56 28.28 -31.59
N GLU A 6 12.31 29.06 -30.53
CA GLU A 6 13.33 29.49 -29.55
C GLU A 6 13.49 28.57 -28.31
N ALA A 7 12.56 27.64 -28.07
CA ALA A 7 12.59 26.78 -26.87
C ALA A 7 13.66 25.66 -26.94
N ARG A 8 14.38 25.40 -25.83
CA ARG A 8 15.36 24.28 -25.71
C ARG A 8 14.68 22.91 -25.83
N HIS A 9 15.26 22.02 -26.65
CA HIS A 9 14.72 20.69 -26.92
C HIS A 9 14.95 19.68 -25.78
N ARG A 10 13.86 19.18 -25.17
CA ARG A 10 13.85 18.00 -24.29
C ARG A 10 13.21 16.75 -24.90
N TYR A 11 12.36 16.93 -25.92
CA TYR A 11 11.60 15.84 -26.54
C TYR A 11 11.67 15.90 -28.07
N SER A 12 11.58 14.73 -28.70
CA SER A 12 11.50 14.57 -30.15
C SER A 12 10.21 15.17 -30.70
N LEU A 13 10.30 15.79 -31.88
CA LEU A 13 9.16 16.40 -32.58
C LEU A 13 8.66 15.43 -33.65
N PHE A 14 7.37 15.10 -33.62
CA PHE A 14 6.71 14.26 -34.61
C PHE A 14 5.62 15.05 -35.34
N TRP A 15 5.42 14.76 -36.62
CA TRP A 15 4.50 15.49 -37.47
C TRP A 15 3.86 14.56 -38.52
N ASP A 16 2.59 14.76 -38.86
CA ASP A 16 1.92 13.95 -39.89
C ASP A 16 2.34 14.37 -41.31
N ALA A 17 2.31 13.41 -42.25
CA ALA A 17 2.73 13.62 -43.64
C ALA A 17 1.88 14.62 -44.45
N ARG A 18 0.65 14.92 -44.00
CA ARG A 18 -0.24 15.85 -44.70
C ARG A 18 0.06 17.28 -44.29
N SER A 19 0.22 17.55 -43.01
CA SER A 19 0.43 18.90 -42.49
C SER A 19 1.90 19.34 -42.49
N SER A 20 2.84 18.40 -42.66
CA SER A 20 4.28 18.66 -42.85
C SER A 20 4.64 19.38 -44.16
N ARG A 21 3.70 19.45 -45.12
CA ARG A 21 3.92 20.08 -46.44
C ARG A 21 3.80 21.60 -46.44
N LYS A 22 3.35 22.20 -45.33
CA LYS A 22 3.24 23.66 -45.22
C LYS A 22 4.61 24.26 -44.91
N GLU A 23 4.90 25.41 -45.51
CA GLU A 23 6.22 26.07 -45.45
C GLU A 23 6.72 26.31 -44.02
N ASN A 24 5.82 26.70 -43.12
CA ASN A 24 6.13 26.87 -41.70
C ASN A 24 6.43 25.55 -40.97
N ALA A 25 5.72 24.47 -41.32
CA ALA A 25 5.97 23.15 -40.76
C ALA A 25 7.31 22.58 -41.25
N GLN A 26 7.66 22.81 -42.51
CA GLN A 26 8.96 22.43 -43.06
C GLN A 26 10.11 23.16 -42.36
N ARG A 27 9.98 24.47 -42.13
CA ARG A 27 10.97 25.25 -41.36
C ARG A 27 11.16 24.69 -39.94
N LEU A 28 10.08 24.37 -39.25
CA LEU A 28 10.12 23.75 -37.92
C LEU A 28 10.76 22.36 -37.94
N LEU A 29 10.40 21.50 -38.90
CA LEU A 29 10.92 20.15 -39.03
C LEU A 29 12.43 20.15 -39.32
N SER A 30 12.90 21.01 -40.24
CA SER A 30 14.31 21.15 -40.57
C SER A 30 15.13 21.72 -39.42
N GLY A 31 14.61 22.73 -38.71
CA GLY A 31 15.30 23.35 -37.57
C GLY A 31 15.41 22.42 -36.35
N ARG A 32 14.52 21.43 -36.22
CA ARG A 32 14.36 20.61 -35.00
C ARG A 32 14.59 19.11 -35.21
N ARG A 33 15.04 18.69 -36.40
CA ARG A 33 15.16 17.28 -36.82
C ARG A 33 13.88 16.48 -36.54
N GLY A 34 12.73 17.08 -36.82
CA GLY A 34 11.45 16.45 -36.58
C GLY A 34 11.24 15.25 -37.52
N VAL A 35 10.62 14.20 -37.00
CA VAL A 35 10.32 12.98 -37.77
C VAL A 35 8.91 13.11 -38.36
N THR A 36 8.81 12.92 -39.67
CA THR A 36 7.51 12.87 -40.34
C THR A 36 7.01 11.44 -40.33
N ILE A 37 5.80 11.23 -39.79
CA ILE A 37 5.15 9.92 -39.78
C ILE A 37 4.31 9.78 -41.05
N PRO A 38 4.61 8.81 -41.93
CA PRO A 38 3.81 8.56 -43.12
C PRO A 38 2.42 8.08 -42.70
N SER A 39 1.37 8.81 -43.06
CA SER A 39 -0.01 8.42 -42.85
C SER A 39 -0.91 9.04 -43.92
N SER A 40 -2.02 8.36 -44.21
CA SER A 40 -2.99 8.78 -45.23
C SER A 40 -3.95 9.86 -44.71
N ASN A 41 -4.37 9.75 -43.45
CA ASN A 41 -5.18 10.74 -42.74
C ASN A 41 -4.96 10.64 -41.22
N ALA A 42 -5.55 11.58 -40.47
CA ALA A 42 -5.40 11.65 -39.02
C ALA A 42 -6.04 10.45 -38.30
N ASP A 43 -7.21 9.98 -38.77
CA ASP A 43 -7.91 8.87 -38.15
C ASP A 43 -7.08 7.58 -38.24
N VAL A 44 -6.47 7.32 -39.39
CA VAL A 44 -5.55 6.20 -39.61
C VAL A 44 -4.31 6.34 -38.75
N LEU A 45 -3.69 7.53 -38.71
CA LEU A 45 -2.51 7.78 -37.87
C LEU A 45 -2.77 7.50 -36.39
N PHE A 46 -3.90 7.99 -35.85
CA PHE A 46 -4.22 7.80 -34.44
C PHE A 46 -4.71 6.37 -34.15
N THR A 47 -5.33 5.70 -35.11
CA THR A 47 -5.71 4.29 -34.98
C THR A 47 -4.48 3.39 -34.98
N GLU A 48 -3.57 3.56 -35.94
CA GLU A 48 -2.31 2.81 -36.00
C GLU A 48 -1.43 3.09 -34.77
N LEU A 49 -1.36 4.35 -34.32
CA LEU A 49 -0.63 4.68 -33.08
C LEU A 49 -1.26 4.01 -31.86
N ALA A 50 -2.59 3.94 -31.78
CA ALA A 50 -3.28 3.26 -30.70
C ALA A 50 -3.05 1.74 -30.77
N GLU A 51 -3.06 1.15 -31.96
CA GLU A 51 -2.77 -0.27 -32.19
C GLU A 51 -1.32 -0.62 -31.88
N ASP A 52 -0.36 0.22 -32.29
CA ASP A 52 1.06 0.07 -32.00
C ASP A 52 1.35 0.20 -30.50
N LEU A 53 0.69 1.15 -29.82
CA LEU A 53 0.75 1.27 -28.36
C LEU A 53 0.13 0.04 -27.69
N ASP A 54 -1.04 -0.43 -28.14
CA ASP A 54 -1.67 -1.65 -27.63
C ASP A 54 -0.82 -2.90 -27.89
N ALA A 55 -0.07 -2.94 -29.00
CA ALA A 55 0.86 -4.03 -29.32
C ALA A 55 2.12 -3.96 -28.45
N LEU A 56 2.72 -2.77 -28.28
CA LEU A 56 3.83 -2.55 -27.35
C LEU A 56 3.43 -2.90 -25.92
N ASP A 57 2.20 -2.55 -25.54
CA ASP A 57 1.60 -2.84 -24.25
C ASP A 57 1.46 -4.35 -23.99
N ARG A 58 1.22 -5.14 -25.04
CA ARG A 58 1.18 -6.62 -24.99
C ARG A 58 2.57 -7.25 -25.06
N MET A 59 3.55 -6.55 -25.64
CA MET A 59 4.91 -7.03 -25.86
C MET A 59 5.92 -6.58 -24.81
N SER A 60 5.59 -5.64 -23.92
CA SER A 60 6.56 -5.01 -23.03
C SER A 60 7.09 -5.99 -21.96
N ALA A 61 8.30 -6.48 -22.18
CA ALA A 61 9.16 -7.12 -21.18
C ALA A 61 9.88 -6.10 -20.25
N ALA A 62 9.63 -4.79 -20.44
CA ALA A 62 10.13 -3.72 -19.57
C ALA A 62 9.05 -3.32 -18.56
N PRO A 63 9.41 -3.04 -17.29
CA PRO A 63 8.43 -2.68 -16.29
C PRO A 63 7.71 -1.39 -16.67
N LEU A 64 6.36 -1.46 -16.67
CA LEU A 64 5.53 -0.28 -16.84
C LEU A 64 5.89 0.79 -15.79
N THR A 65 5.89 2.06 -16.20
CA THR A 65 5.97 3.14 -15.22
C THR A 65 4.72 3.12 -14.33
N THR A 66 4.86 3.51 -13.06
CA THR A 66 3.75 3.56 -12.09
C THR A 66 2.55 4.34 -12.64
N ALA A 67 2.82 5.49 -13.27
CA ALA A 67 1.78 6.35 -13.84
C ALA A 67 0.98 5.65 -14.96
N LEU A 68 1.65 4.89 -15.83
CA LEU A 68 0.98 4.15 -16.89
C LEU A 68 0.16 2.99 -16.32
N ALA A 69 0.69 2.28 -15.32
CA ALA A 69 -0.04 1.22 -14.63
C ALA A 69 -1.32 1.77 -13.95
N VAL A 70 -1.23 2.91 -13.27
CA VAL A 70 -2.40 3.59 -12.67
C VAL A 70 -3.41 4.01 -13.74
N ALA A 71 -2.96 4.56 -14.87
CA ALA A 71 -3.86 4.93 -15.97
C ALA A 71 -4.61 3.70 -16.54
N ARG A 72 -3.92 2.58 -16.73
CA ARG A 72 -4.53 1.31 -17.18
C ARG A 72 -5.49 0.76 -16.14
N LEU A 73 -5.12 0.77 -14.86
CA LEU A 73 -5.98 0.36 -13.75
C LEU A 73 -7.31 1.12 -13.79
N LYS A 74 -7.25 2.46 -13.86
CA LYS A 74 -8.44 3.33 -13.96
C LYS A 74 -9.29 3.03 -15.20
N LYS A 75 -8.67 2.66 -16.32
CA LYS A 75 -9.38 2.23 -17.53
C LYS A 75 -10.08 0.87 -17.36
N TYR A 76 -9.48 -0.08 -16.62
CA TYR A 76 -10.00 -1.44 -16.49
C TYR A 76 -11.02 -1.60 -15.36
N LEU A 77 -10.87 -0.86 -14.26
CA LEU A 77 -11.77 -0.92 -13.10
C LEU A 77 -13.27 -0.84 -13.42
N PRO A 78 -13.75 0.10 -14.26
CA PRO A 78 -15.18 0.22 -14.54
C PRO A 78 -15.72 -0.79 -15.55
N ASP A 79 -14.85 -1.51 -16.29
CA ASP A 79 -15.24 -2.42 -17.38
C ASP A 79 -15.17 -3.90 -16.94
N PRO A 80 -16.31 -4.57 -16.72
CA PRO A 80 -16.34 -5.99 -16.34
C PRO A 80 -15.67 -6.93 -17.35
N ALA A 81 -15.60 -6.56 -18.64
CA ALA A 81 -14.92 -7.36 -19.65
C ALA A 81 -13.39 -7.35 -19.47
N ARG A 82 -12.84 -6.31 -18.84
CA ARG A 82 -11.41 -6.13 -18.55
C ARG A 82 -11.01 -6.70 -17.19
N ARG A 83 -11.87 -7.48 -16.51
CA ARG A 83 -11.57 -8.03 -15.17
C ARG A 83 -10.29 -8.87 -15.13
N ILE A 84 -9.98 -9.60 -16.21
CA ILE A 84 -8.76 -10.41 -16.33
C ILE A 84 -7.55 -9.48 -16.51
N ASP A 85 -7.65 -8.51 -17.42
CA ASP A 85 -6.58 -7.51 -17.64
C ASP A 85 -6.27 -6.70 -16.37
N LEU A 86 -7.29 -6.38 -15.57
CA LEU A 86 -7.15 -5.73 -14.27
C LEU A 86 -6.39 -6.61 -13.29
N HIS A 87 -6.81 -7.86 -13.14
CA HIS A 87 -6.16 -8.83 -12.27
C HIS A 87 -4.70 -9.02 -12.66
N ASP A 88 -4.40 -9.26 -13.94
CA ASP A 88 -3.04 -9.51 -14.42
C ASP A 88 -2.15 -8.27 -14.27
N LEU A 89 -2.69 -7.07 -14.50
CA LEU A 89 -1.99 -5.82 -14.24
C LEU A 89 -1.56 -5.70 -12.77
N VAL A 90 -2.48 -5.92 -11.83
CA VAL A 90 -2.18 -5.79 -10.40
C VAL A 90 -1.25 -6.91 -9.95
N MET A 91 -1.53 -8.16 -10.32
CA MET A 91 -0.76 -9.32 -9.87
C MET A 91 0.64 -9.38 -10.46
N SER A 92 0.87 -8.84 -11.67
CA SER A 92 2.23 -8.71 -12.20
C SER A 92 3.12 -7.81 -11.33
N VAL A 93 2.56 -6.72 -10.78
CA VAL A 93 3.29 -5.84 -9.85
C VAL A 93 3.46 -6.50 -8.47
N VAL A 94 2.46 -7.26 -8.00
CA VAL A 94 2.60 -8.08 -6.79
C VAL A 94 3.73 -9.09 -6.94
N ASP A 95 3.88 -9.71 -8.11
CA ASP A 95 4.92 -10.71 -8.35
C ASP A 95 6.33 -10.16 -8.26
N GLU A 96 6.54 -8.90 -8.66
CA GLU A 96 7.81 -8.22 -8.46
C GLU A 96 8.14 -8.02 -6.97
N VAL A 97 7.13 -7.64 -6.16
CA VAL A 97 7.28 -7.49 -4.70
C VAL A 97 7.55 -8.85 -4.05
N VAL A 98 6.82 -9.89 -4.45
CA VAL A 98 6.99 -11.26 -3.98
C VAL A 98 8.38 -11.79 -4.30
N GLU A 99 8.88 -11.55 -5.52
CA GLU A 99 10.23 -11.96 -5.89
C GLU A 99 11.29 -11.23 -5.07
N GLY A 100 11.06 -9.94 -4.79
CA GLY A 100 11.87 -9.19 -3.84
C GLY A 100 11.87 -9.84 -2.45
N ILE A 101 10.73 -10.31 -1.93
CA ILE A 101 10.63 -10.97 -0.61
C ILE A 101 11.41 -12.30 -0.60
N LYS A 102 11.27 -13.10 -1.65
CA LYS A 102 11.94 -14.40 -1.80
C LYS A 102 13.45 -14.28 -1.86
N THR A 103 13.96 -13.29 -2.62
CA THR A 103 15.40 -13.07 -2.81
C THR A 103 16.05 -12.28 -1.68
N GLN A 104 15.27 -11.79 -0.71
CA GLN A 104 15.79 -11.07 0.44
C GLN A 104 16.78 -11.95 1.23
N VAL A 105 17.91 -11.35 1.61
CA VAL A 105 18.83 -11.96 2.58
C VAL A 105 18.09 -12.20 3.90
N ILE A 106 18.18 -13.43 4.39
CA ILE A 106 17.54 -13.86 5.64
C ILE A 106 18.51 -14.28 6.72
N THR A 107 19.78 -14.50 6.40
CA THR A 107 20.82 -14.82 7.37
C THR A 107 21.84 -13.67 7.44
N GLY A 108 22.39 -13.41 8.62
CA GLY A 108 23.49 -12.45 8.79
C GLY A 108 24.86 -12.99 8.36
N GLY A 109 24.92 -14.17 7.73
CA GLY A 109 26.19 -14.82 7.37
C GLY A 109 27.13 -15.11 8.56
N GLY A 110 26.61 -15.14 9.79
CA GLY A 110 27.40 -15.26 11.02
C GLY A 110 27.91 -13.95 11.60
N ALA A 111 27.73 -12.81 10.91
CA ALA A 111 28.02 -11.48 11.43
C ALA A 111 26.86 -10.96 12.30
N THR A 112 27.19 -10.06 13.23
CA THR A 112 26.21 -9.33 14.02
C THR A 112 25.45 -8.37 13.10
N VAL A 113 24.12 -8.54 13.01
CA VAL A 113 23.24 -7.64 12.25
C VAL A 113 23.12 -6.32 13.00
N THR A 114 23.43 -5.22 12.32
CA THR A 114 23.40 -3.86 12.88
C THR A 114 22.08 -3.14 12.57
N GLY A 115 21.83 -2.01 13.25
CA GLY A 115 20.68 -1.17 12.93
C GLY A 115 20.71 -0.59 11.52
N ALA A 116 21.90 -0.33 10.97
CA ALA A 116 22.06 0.10 9.58
C ALA A 116 21.68 -1.00 8.58
N ASP A 117 22.02 -2.26 8.88
CA ASP A 117 21.63 -3.40 8.05
C ASP A 117 20.11 -3.59 8.04
N LEU A 118 19.48 -3.50 9.22
CA LEU A 118 18.02 -3.59 9.34
C LEU A 118 17.32 -2.44 8.62
N GLN A 119 17.82 -1.21 8.77
CA GLN A 119 17.27 -0.05 8.05
C GLN A 119 17.36 -0.26 6.54
N SER A 120 18.49 -0.74 6.03
CA SER A 120 18.67 -1.01 4.59
C SER A 120 17.61 -1.97 4.06
N VAL A 121 17.37 -3.09 4.77
CA VAL A 121 16.35 -4.07 4.38
C VAL A 121 14.94 -3.46 4.45
N TRP A 122 14.62 -2.69 5.49
CA TRP A 122 13.34 -1.99 5.60
C TRP A 122 13.13 -1.02 4.44
N ASP A 123 14.15 -0.24 4.10
CA ASP A 123 14.10 0.72 3.01
C ASP A 123 13.86 0.03 1.67
N ASP A 124 14.51 -1.12 1.44
CA ASP A 124 14.23 -1.95 0.26
C ASP A 124 12.77 -2.45 0.24
N ARG A 125 12.20 -2.82 1.39
CA ARG A 125 10.80 -3.27 1.47
C ARG A 125 9.80 -2.15 1.21
N PHE A 126 10.01 -0.97 1.80
CA PHE A 126 9.17 0.20 1.51
C PHE A 126 9.31 0.64 0.05
N ARG A 127 10.53 0.65 -0.50
CA ARG A 127 10.76 0.93 -1.93
C ARG A 127 10.05 -0.06 -2.85
N SER A 128 10.02 -1.35 -2.49
CA SER A 128 9.33 -2.36 -3.30
C SER A 128 7.82 -2.05 -3.49
N MET A 129 7.22 -1.29 -2.56
CA MET A 129 5.82 -0.88 -2.63
C MET A 129 5.55 0.37 -3.49
N GLU A 130 6.57 1.05 -4.03
CA GLU A 130 6.41 2.30 -4.80
C GLU A 130 5.54 2.16 -6.06
N ARG A 131 5.47 0.96 -6.63
CA ARG A 131 4.60 0.65 -7.77
C ARG A 131 3.25 0.10 -7.34
N LEU A 132 3.23 -0.76 -6.31
CA LEU A 132 2.02 -1.44 -5.88
C LEU A 132 1.09 -0.51 -5.07
N ALA A 133 1.61 0.27 -4.13
CA ALA A 133 0.79 1.10 -3.25
C ALA A 133 -0.12 2.09 -4.02
N PRO A 134 0.37 2.83 -5.04
CA PRO A 134 -0.51 3.69 -5.84
C PRO A 134 -1.62 2.93 -6.57
N LEU A 135 -1.37 1.70 -7.02
CA LEU A 135 -2.42 0.86 -7.66
C LEU A 135 -3.49 0.45 -6.65
N LEU A 136 -3.09 0.09 -5.42
CA LEU A 136 -4.04 -0.28 -4.36
C LEU A 136 -4.88 0.92 -3.90
N ILE A 137 -4.24 2.08 -3.73
CA ILE A 137 -4.92 3.32 -3.37
C ILE A 137 -5.93 3.69 -4.46
N GLU A 138 -5.50 3.79 -5.71
CA GLU A 138 -6.40 4.17 -6.82
C GLU A 138 -7.47 3.11 -7.09
N GLY A 139 -7.12 1.84 -6.90
CA GLY A 139 -8.02 0.69 -6.99
C GLY A 139 -9.20 0.81 -6.04
N VAL A 140 -8.92 0.94 -4.74
CA VAL A 140 -9.95 1.07 -3.70
C VAL A 140 -10.68 2.41 -3.80
N TRP A 141 -9.98 3.49 -4.15
CA TRP A 141 -10.60 4.80 -4.29
C TRP A 141 -11.72 4.81 -5.32
N HIS A 142 -11.50 4.13 -6.45
CA HIS A 142 -12.44 4.03 -7.55
C HIS A 142 -13.37 2.80 -7.48
N ASP A 143 -13.11 1.83 -6.61
CA ASP A 143 -13.99 0.69 -6.31
C ASP A 143 -14.91 0.97 -5.11
N SER A 144 -15.80 1.95 -5.26
CA SER A 144 -16.73 2.36 -4.18
C SER A 144 -17.69 1.26 -3.75
N ASP A 145 -18.03 0.34 -4.66
CA ASP A 145 -19.04 -0.69 -4.45
C ASP A 145 -18.43 -2.03 -4.00
N GLY A 146 -17.09 -2.11 -3.89
CA GLY A 146 -16.39 -3.31 -3.44
C GLY A 146 -16.44 -4.48 -4.42
N ARG A 147 -16.60 -4.22 -5.72
CA ARG A 147 -16.69 -5.28 -6.73
C ARG A 147 -15.38 -6.02 -6.89
N HIS A 148 -14.27 -5.38 -6.52
CA HIS A 148 -12.91 -5.91 -6.65
C HIS A 148 -12.30 -6.32 -5.31
N ASP A 149 -13.09 -6.46 -4.24
CA ASP A 149 -12.59 -6.86 -2.92
C ASP A 149 -11.84 -8.20 -2.93
N GLN A 150 -12.22 -9.13 -3.81
CA GLN A 150 -11.49 -10.38 -4.00
C GLN A 150 -10.07 -10.13 -4.54
N LEU A 151 -9.89 -9.20 -5.48
CA LEU A 151 -8.57 -8.84 -5.99
C LEU A 151 -7.70 -8.25 -4.87
N TRP A 152 -8.27 -7.37 -4.04
CA TRP A 152 -7.55 -6.80 -2.89
C TRP A 152 -7.17 -7.86 -1.86
N GLN A 153 -8.06 -8.83 -1.63
CA GLN A 153 -7.76 -10.00 -0.80
C GLN A 153 -6.62 -10.84 -1.39
N ASP A 154 -6.67 -11.14 -2.69
CA ASP A 154 -5.66 -11.96 -3.37
C ASP A 154 -4.26 -11.30 -3.34
N VAL A 155 -4.21 -9.97 -3.45
CA VAL A 155 -2.96 -9.19 -3.28
C VAL A 155 -2.37 -9.43 -1.90
N VAL A 156 -3.15 -9.20 -0.83
CA VAL A 156 -2.62 -9.31 0.54
C VAL A 156 -2.29 -10.76 0.87
N GLN A 157 -3.13 -11.72 0.44
CA GLN A 157 -2.86 -13.16 0.59
C GLN A 157 -1.52 -13.54 -0.02
N ARG A 158 -1.24 -13.12 -1.27
CA ARG A 158 0.01 -13.46 -1.96
C ARG A 158 1.24 -12.86 -1.30
N LEU A 159 1.13 -11.66 -0.75
CA LEU A 159 2.21 -11.02 0.03
C LEU A 159 2.42 -11.71 1.39
N VAL A 160 1.34 -12.11 2.07
CA VAL A 160 1.38 -12.89 3.31
C VAL A 160 2.03 -14.25 3.09
N ASP A 161 1.64 -14.97 2.03
CA ASP A 161 2.20 -16.26 1.67
C ASP A 161 3.72 -16.16 1.43
N ALA A 162 4.15 -15.14 0.69
CA ALA A 162 5.57 -14.89 0.44
C ALA A 162 6.35 -14.59 1.73
N ALA A 163 5.74 -13.85 2.67
CA ALA A 163 6.35 -13.52 3.95
C ALA A 163 6.34 -14.69 4.96
N ALA A 164 5.39 -15.63 4.82
CA ALA A 164 5.20 -16.76 5.72
C ALA A 164 6.11 -17.96 5.39
N VAL A 165 6.84 -17.93 4.26
CA VAL A 165 7.81 -18.96 3.91
C VAL A 165 8.79 -19.17 5.07
N PHE A 166 8.95 -20.44 5.45
CA PHE A 166 9.81 -20.86 6.54
C PHE A 166 11.17 -21.32 6.05
N GLU A 167 12.23 -20.79 6.65
CA GLU A 167 13.60 -21.29 6.53
C GLU A 167 14.16 -21.72 7.87
N GLN A 168 14.99 -22.77 7.87
CA GLN A 168 15.55 -23.36 9.10
C GLN A 168 16.49 -22.41 9.85
N THR A 169 17.19 -21.55 9.12
CA THR A 169 18.16 -20.60 9.68
C THR A 169 17.83 -19.21 9.20
N PHE A 170 17.60 -18.28 10.12
CA PHE A 170 17.28 -16.89 9.82
C PHE A 170 17.71 -15.96 10.96
N ASN A 171 17.91 -14.68 10.63
CA ASN A 171 17.90 -13.59 11.58
C ASN A 171 16.46 -13.06 11.75
N GLU A 172 16.04 -12.85 13.00
CA GLU A 172 14.65 -12.45 13.29
C GLU A 172 14.26 -11.10 12.68
N GLY A 173 15.17 -10.11 12.67
CA GLY A 173 14.91 -8.79 12.07
C GLY A 173 14.75 -8.86 10.55
N TYR A 174 15.59 -9.65 9.86
CA TYR A 174 15.42 -9.89 8.42
C TYR A 174 14.13 -10.66 8.11
N ARG A 175 13.83 -11.71 8.88
CA ARG A 175 12.58 -12.47 8.71
C ARG A 175 11.36 -11.59 8.98
N GLY A 176 11.44 -10.70 9.96
CA GLY A 176 10.41 -9.73 10.30
C GLY A 176 10.13 -8.74 9.17
N ALA A 177 11.19 -8.20 8.55
CA ALA A 177 11.09 -7.25 7.45
C ALA A 177 10.30 -7.78 6.23
N ARG A 178 10.28 -9.11 5.98
CA ARG A 178 9.48 -9.70 4.89
C ARG A 178 7.99 -9.42 4.98
N ARG A 179 7.48 -9.08 6.17
CA ARG A 179 6.05 -8.75 6.41
C ARG A 179 5.71 -7.30 6.07
N ILE A 180 6.71 -6.43 5.92
CA ILE A 180 6.51 -5.00 5.65
C ILE A 180 5.62 -4.78 4.41
N PRO A 181 5.86 -5.42 3.25
CA PRO A 181 5.02 -5.19 2.07
C PRO A 181 3.55 -5.58 2.29
N ALA A 182 3.28 -6.68 2.99
CA ALA A 182 1.92 -7.12 3.32
C ALA A 182 1.22 -6.14 4.29
N LEU A 183 1.93 -5.63 5.30
CA LEU A 183 1.37 -4.64 6.22
C LEU A 183 1.13 -3.31 5.52
N VAL A 184 2.05 -2.83 4.68
CA VAL A 184 1.86 -1.62 3.87
C VAL A 184 0.67 -1.79 2.93
N ALA A 185 0.51 -2.94 2.28
CA ALA A 185 -0.67 -3.22 1.45
C ALA A 185 -1.96 -3.14 2.26
N LEU A 186 -2.01 -3.80 3.42
CA LEU A 186 -3.17 -3.75 4.31
C LEU A 186 -3.48 -2.31 4.75
N GLU A 187 -2.45 -1.55 5.12
CA GLU A 187 -2.54 -0.16 5.55
C GLU A 187 -3.09 0.73 4.45
N VAL A 188 -2.54 0.69 3.23
CA VAL A 188 -2.98 1.58 2.16
C VAL A 188 -4.40 1.26 1.69
N LEU A 189 -4.78 -0.02 1.64
CA LEU A 189 -6.15 -0.46 1.35
C LEU A 189 -7.12 0.05 2.44
N SER A 190 -6.72 -0.06 3.71
CA SER A 190 -7.53 0.28 4.87
C SER A 190 -7.73 1.79 5.01
N ILE A 191 -6.65 2.57 4.96
CA ILE A 191 -6.71 4.04 4.99
C ILE A 191 -7.59 4.55 3.85
N THR A 192 -7.39 4.04 2.62
CA THR A 192 -8.17 4.48 1.46
C THR A 192 -9.65 4.11 1.59
N SER A 193 -9.97 2.89 1.99
CA SER A 193 -11.36 2.44 2.16
C SER A 193 -12.10 3.22 3.26
N MET A 194 -11.45 3.52 4.39
CA MET A 194 -12.01 4.38 5.44
C MET A 194 -12.34 5.78 4.91
N ARG A 195 -11.46 6.38 4.09
CA ARG A 195 -11.72 7.67 3.44
C ARG A 195 -12.88 7.64 2.45
N ARG A 196 -13.26 6.45 1.96
CA ARG A 196 -14.42 6.21 1.10
C ARG A 196 -15.65 5.71 1.88
N GLY A 197 -15.60 5.65 3.20
CA GLY A 197 -16.69 5.14 4.05
C GLY A 197 -16.90 3.63 3.96
N ARG A 198 -15.92 2.88 3.45
CA ARG A 198 -15.94 1.42 3.29
C ARG A 198 -15.29 0.73 4.50
N GLU A 199 -15.88 0.91 5.67
CA GLU A 199 -15.36 0.38 6.95
C GLU A 199 -15.21 -1.14 7.00
N ASP A 200 -15.93 -1.86 6.13
CA ASP A 200 -15.95 -3.33 6.09
C ASP A 200 -14.73 -3.97 5.42
N LEU A 201 -13.91 -3.20 4.68
CA LEU A 201 -12.82 -3.80 3.91
C LEU A 201 -11.72 -4.37 4.81
N LEU A 202 -11.23 -3.59 5.79
CA LEU A 202 -10.21 -4.06 6.74
C LEU A 202 -10.61 -5.35 7.46
N PRO A 203 -11.76 -5.43 8.17
CA PRO A 203 -12.18 -6.67 8.80
C PRO A 203 -12.35 -7.81 7.79
N THR A 204 -12.77 -7.50 6.56
CA THR A 204 -12.89 -8.49 5.48
C THR A 204 -11.56 -9.10 5.08
N LEU A 205 -10.56 -8.27 4.83
CA LEU A 205 -9.21 -8.72 4.47
C LEU A 205 -8.66 -9.58 5.62
N THR A 206 -8.70 -9.08 6.85
CA THR A 206 -8.06 -9.75 7.97
C THR A 206 -8.69 -11.07 8.40
N ASP A 207 -9.99 -11.26 8.13
CA ASP A 207 -10.73 -12.47 8.49
C ASP A 207 -10.64 -13.57 7.41
N LYS A 208 -10.43 -13.19 6.15
CA LYS A 208 -10.37 -14.13 5.03
C LYS A 208 -8.95 -14.53 4.60
N ILE A 209 -7.93 -13.78 5.02
CA ILE A 209 -6.54 -14.13 4.70
C ILE A 209 -6.10 -15.30 5.59
N GLU A 210 -5.68 -16.38 4.96
CA GLU A 210 -5.17 -17.56 5.64
C GLU A 210 -3.65 -17.45 5.81
N VAL A 211 -3.15 -17.67 7.03
CA VAL A 211 -1.71 -17.66 7.29
C VAL A 211 -1.23 -19.07 7.58
N VAL A 212 -0.46 -19.64 6.66
CA VAL A 212 0.21 -20.93 6.84
C VAL A 212 1.70 -20.71 7.13
N ASP A 213 2.01 -20.34 8.37
CA ASP A 213 3.40 -20.21 8.85
C ASP A 213 3.95 -21.58 9.28
N ARG A 214 4.68 -22.24 8.37
CA ARG A 214 5.21 -23.61 8.58
C ARG A 214 6.29 -23.72 9.66
N TYR A 215 6.64 -22.63 10.36
CA TYR A 215 7.58 -22.65 11.48
C TYR A 215 6.98 -23.24 12.77
N ARG A 216 5.69 -23.03 13.01
CA ARG A 216 4.97 -23.53 14.19
C ARG A 216 3.85 -24.43 13.68
N ASP A 217 4.02 -25.74 13.84
CA ASP A 217 3.13 -26.79 13.34
C ASP A 217 1.61 -26.47 13.39
N THR A 218 0.96 -26.70 12.24
CA THR A 218 -0.47 -26.98 11.94
C THR A 218 -1.63 -26.04 12.31
N GLU A 219 -1.54 -25.08 13.23
CA GLU A 219 -2.67 -24.15 13.45
C GLU A 219 -2.57 -22.90 12.54
N PRO A 220 -3.61 -22.59 11.73
CA PRO A 220 -3.69 -21.34 10.99
C PRO A 220 -3.48 -20.14 11.92
N GLN A 221 -2.58 -19.21 11.55
CA GLN A 221 -2.42 -17.96 12.30
C GLN A 221 -3.42 -16.92 11.80
N ASP A 222 -3.93 -16.08 12.71
CA ASP A 222 -4.73 -14.91 12.33
C ASP A 222 -3.85 -13.88 11.59
N CYS A 223 -4.34 -13.38 10.45
CA CYS A 223 -3.63 -12.36 9.65
C CYS A 223 -3.28 -11.11 10.49
N VAL A 224 -4.17 -10.69 11.40
CA VAL A 224 -3.95 -9.50 12.25
C VAL A 224 -2.76 -9.66 13.19
N HIS A 225 -2.51 -10.88 13.67
CA HIS A 225 -1.37 -11.17 14.54
C HIS A 225 -0.11 -11.48 13.75
N PHE A 226 -0.24 -12.08 12.56
CA PHE A 226 0.89 -12.27 11.66
C PHE A 226 1.54 -10.94 11.26
N LEU A 227 0.72 -9.91 10.98
CA LEU A 227 1.16 -8.57 10.58
C LEU A 227 1.35 -7.60 11.76
N HIS A 228 1.40 -8.09 13.00
CA HIS A 228 1.62 -7.27 14.18
C HIS A 228 3.05 -6.68 14.20
N TYR A 229 3.24 -5.45 14.70
CA TYR A 229 4.56 -4.78 14.75
C TYR A 229 5.65 -5.60 15.43
N ALA A 230 5.35 -6.23 16.58
CA ALA A 230 6.26 -7.15 17.26
C ALA A 230 6.67 -8.41 16.44
N ARG A 231 6.03 -8.70 15.30
CA ARG A 231 6.44 -9.75 14.33
C ARG A 231 7.29 -9.20 13.19
N ILE A 232 7.40 -7.88 13.09
CA ILE A 232 8.23 -7.16 12.12
C ILE A 232 9.57 -6.78 12.77
N ALA A 233 9.53 -6.15 13.94
CA ALA A 233 10.73 -5.89 14.72
C ALA A 233 10.42 -5.62 16.20
N ASP A 234 11.42 -5.82 17.04
CA ASP A 234 11.47 -5.26 18.37
C ASP A 234 11.79 -3.75 18.32
N ASP A 235 11.20 -2.98 19.23
CA ASP A 235 11.40 -1.52 19.30
C ASP A 235 12.88 -1.13 19.49
N SER A 236 13.67 -1.96 20.19
CA SER A 236 15.10 -1.73 20.38
C SER A 236 15.88 -1.83 19.06
N TRP A 237 15.44 -2.68 18.14
CA TRP A 237 16.06 -2.83 16.83
C TRP A 237 15.80 -1.63 15.94
N VAL A 238 14.56 -1.13 15.93
CA VAL A 238 14.19 0.07 15.16
C VAL A 238 14.83 1.31 15.76
N SER A 239 14.90 1.41 17.08
CA SER A 239 15.60 2.49 17.78
C SER A 239 17.10 2.54 17.47
N ALA A 240 17.70 1.42 17.07
CA ALA A 240 19.11 1.34 16.68
C ALA A 240 19.36 1.71 15.20
N MET A 241 18.32 1.94 14.41
CA MET A 241 18.45 2.36 13.02
C MET A 241 18.99 3.80 12.93
N PRO A 242 19.87 4.12 11.97
CA PRO A 242 20.39 5.49 11.77
C PRO A 242 19.33 6.58 11.75
N ARG A 243 18.15 6.33 11.17
CA ARG A 243 17.01 7.28 11.14
C ARG A 243 16.39 7.60 12.50
N CYS A 244 16.69 6.80 13.52
CA CYS A 244 16.19 6.95 14.89
C CYS A 244 17.29 7.38 15.88
N GLU A 245 18.55 7.54 15.43
CA GLU A 245 19.68 7.86 16.33
C GLU A 245 19.52 9.21 17.04
N GLU A 246 19.02 10.22 16.33
CA GLU A 246 18.89 11.59 16.86
C GLU A 246 17.65 11.80 17.74
N THR A 247 16.61 10.98 17.55
CA THR A 247 15.33 11.13 18.24
C THR A 247 14.81 9.79 18.71
N ARG A 248 14.66 9.63 20.02
CA ARG A 248 14.09 8.42 20.60
C ARG A 248 12.57 8.47 20.51
N TYR A 249 12.01 7.74 19.57
CA TYR A 249 10.57 7.55 19.45
C TYR A 249 10.05 6.57 20.50
N MET A 250 8.86 6.86 21.03
CA MET A 250 8.21 5.99 22.01
C MET A 250 7.65 4.73 21.35
N TYR A 251 7.15 4.85 20.13
CA TYR A 251 6.64 3.76 19.31
C TYR A 251 7.39 3.74 17.97
N PRO A 252 8.67 3.32 17.96
CA PRO A 252 9.56 3.51 16.81
C PRO A 252 9.08 2.77 15.57
N VAL A 253 8.46 1.59 15.70
CA VAL A 253 7.89 0.87 14.56
C VAL A 253 6.74 1.67 13.93
N SER A 254 5.75 2.08 14.74
CA SER A 254 4.61 2.89 14.30
C SER A 254 5.07 4.19 13.62
N HIS A 255 6.04 4.87 14.23
CA HIS A 255 6.60 6.11 13.71
C HIS A 255 7.22 5.94 12.31
N VAL A 256 8.07 4.91 12.14
CA VAL A 256 8.71 4.64 10.84
C VAL A 256 7.67 4.26 9.78
N PHE A 257 6.67 3.45 10.12
CA PHE A 257 5.58 3.14 9.20
C PHE A 257 4.82 4.40 8.78
N SER A 258 4.43 5.24 9.74
CA SER A 258 3.74 6.51 9.46
C SER A 258 4.54 7.41 8.50
N LEU A 259 5.86 7.54 8.73
CA LEU A 259 6.75 8.33 7.88
C LEU A 259 6.83 7.76 6.45
N GLU A 260 7.04 6.44 6.33
CA GLU A 260 7.29 5.79 5.04
C GLU A 260 6.02 5.65 4.19
N THR A 261 4.85 5.46 4.81
CA THR A 261 3.59 5.32 4.06
C THR A 261 2.96 6.67 3.71
N ARG A 262 3.27 7.75 4.46
CA ARG A 262 2.85 9.14 4.17
C ARG A 262 3.07 9.55 2.73
N ARG A 263 4.19 9.10 2.13
CA ARG A 263 4.58 9.46 0.76
C ARG A 263 3.61 8.95 -0.31
N PHE A 264 2.89 7.86 -0.05
CA PHE A 264 1.92 7.30 -1.00
C PHE A 264 0.60 8.07 -1.03
N PHE A 265 0.34 8.91 -0.02
CA PHE A 265 -0.91 9.65 0.12
C PHE A 265 -0.79 11.14 -0.20
N GLN A 266 0.33 11.59 -0.76
CA GLN A 266 0.58 13.01 -1.04
C GLN A 266 -0.48 13.65 -1.95
N ASP A 267 -1.00 12.89 -2.92
CA ASP A 267 -2.03 13.39 -3.84
C ASP A 267 -3.46 13.23 -3.29
N LEU A 268 -3.65 12.40 -2.26
CA LEU A 268 -4.98 12.05 -1.74
C LEU A 268 -5.36 12.83 -0.47
N LEU A 269 -4.39 13.10 0.40
CA LEU A 269 -4.60 13.74 1.69
C LEU A 269 -3.90 15.09 1.72
N ALA A 270 -4.66 16.12 2.14
CA ALA A 270 -4.30 17.52 1.98
C ALA A 270 -3.05 17.94 2.76
N ASP A 271 -2.85 17.37 3.94
CA ASP A 271 -1.73 17.70 4.83
C ASP A 271 -1.35 16.51 5.74
N ASP A 272 -0.30 16.70 6.52
CA ASP A 272 0.26 15.69 7.41
C ASP A 272 -0.70 15.32 8.56
N GLU A 273 -1.53 16.26 9.02
CA GLU A 273 -2.49 16.01 10.09
C GLU A 273 -3.65 15.15 9.59
N ALA A 274 -4.13 15.39 8.37
CA ALA A 274 -5.11 14.54 7.71
C ALA A 274 -4.58 13.11 7.48
N PHE A 275 -3.31 12.96 7.11
CA PHE A 275 -2.67 11.66 7.01
C PHE A 275 -2.53 10.97 8.36
N LYS A 276 -1.99 11.64 9.39
CA LYS A 276 -1.85 11.07 10.73
C LYS A 276 -3.18 10.61 11.30
N ALA A 277 -4.23 11.43 11.17
CA ALA A 277 -5.56 11.03 11.63
C ALA A 277 -6.07 9.76 10.94
N ALA A 278 -5.79 9.59 9.64
CA ALA A 278 -6.18 8.39 8.89
C ALA A 278 -5.30 7.17 9.26
N PHE A 279 -4.00 7.36 9.42
CA PHE A 279 -3.04 6.35 9.86
C PHE A 279 -3.37 5.83 11.27
N TYR A 280 -3.62 6.75 12.22
CA TYR A 280 -4.07 6.41 13.57
C TYR A 280 -5.44 5.73 13.59
N GLY A 281 -6.34 6.14 12.69
CA GLY A 281 -7.62 5.45 12.48
C GLY A 281 -7.44 4.01 12.02
N PHE A 282 -6.45 3.73 11.17
CA PHE A 282 -6.07 2.38 10.76
C PHE A 282 -5.46 1.59 11.93
N GLU A 283 -4.45 2.13 12.61
CA GLU A 283 -3.78 1.42 13.72
C GLU A 283 -4.76 1.06 14.84
N TYR A 284 -5.67 1.98 15.18
CA TYR A 284 -6.72 1.73 16.15
C TYR A 284 -7.62 0.55 15.75
N ARG A 285 -8.10 0.52 14.49
CA ARG A 285 -8.97 -0.57 14.01
C ARG A 285 -8.22 -1.91 13.92
N LEU A 286 -6.96 -1.90 13.51
CA LEU A 286 -6.12 -3.11 13.51
C LEU A 286 -5.89 -3.61 14.95
N GLY A 287 -5.59 -2.71 15.88
CA GLY A 287 -5.46 -3.02 17.31
C GLY A 287 -6.74 -3.58 17.92
N LEU A 288 -7.90 -3.01 17.57
CA LEU A 288 -9.21 -3.53 17.96
C LEU A 288 -9.40 -4.95 17.46
N LEU A 289 -9.17 -5.21 16.16
CA LEU A 289 -9.27 -6.57 15.60
C LEU A 289 -8.33 -7.57 16.27
N GLN A 290 -7.11 -7.17 16.63
CA GLN A 290 -6.19 -8.00 17.40
C GLN A 290 -6.71 -8.30 18.81
N SER A 291 -7.35 -7.34 19.47
CA SER A 291 -7.92 -7.56 20.81
C SER A 291 -9.12 -8.51 20.82
N LEU A 292 -9.80 -8.64 19.67
CA LEU A 292 -10.91 -9.58 19.49
C LEU A 292 -10.47 -11.01 19.19
N ARG A 293 -9.17 -11.26 19.03
CA ARG A 293 -8.64 -12.59 18.74
C ARG A 293 -7.98 -13.15 20.01
N PRO A 294 -8.45 -14.30 20.54
CA PRO A 294 -8.03 -14.81 21.85
C PRO A 294 -6.60 -15.37 21.87
N ARG A 295 -6.00 -15.61 20.71
CA ARG A 295 -4.66 -16.22 20.56
C ARG A 295 -3.75 -15.29 19.76
N GLY A 296 -2.92 -14.53 20.45
CA GLY A 296 -1.90 -13.73 19.76
C GLY A 296 -1.25 -12.67 20.62
N TYR A 297 -0.70 -11.68 19.93
CA TYR A 297 -0.13 -10.50 20.56
C TYR A 297 -1.26 -9.63 21.15
N ARG A 298 -0.92 -8.83 22.16
CA ARG A 298 -1.81 -7.72 22.56
C ARG A 298 -2.01 -6.79 21.37
N ALA A 299 -3.03 -5.93 21.44
CA ALA A 299 -3.23 -4.91 20.42
C ALA A 299 -1.95 -4.09 20.18
N ILE A 300 -1.68 -3.73 18.91
CA ILE A 300 -0.56 -2.87 18.56
C ILE A 300 -0.64 -1.56 19.34
N SER A 301 0.49 -1.15 19.90
CA SER A 301 0.71 0.22 20.34
C SER A 301 1.33 1.02 19.20
N GLY A 302 1.03 2.31 19.13
CA GLY A 302 1.59 3.22 18.14
C GLY A 302 1.48 4.66 18.58
N ASP A 303 1.92 5.59 17.74
CA ASP A 303 1.84 7.02 18.04
C ASP A 303 0.38 7.46 18.31
N TYR A 304 -0.61 6.72 17.82
CA TYR A 304 -2.05 6.94 18.06
C TYR A 304 -2.51 6.81 19.53
N VAL A 305 -1.70 6.21 20.41
CA VAL A 305 -2.02 6.09 21.85
C VAL A 305 -1.19 7.02 22.74
N GLY A 306 -0.32 7.84 22.15
CA GLY A 306 0.44 8.84 22.89
C GLY A 306 -0.48 9.83 23.61
N GLU A 307 0.02 10.48 24.68
CA GLU A 307 -0.82 11.32 25.57
C GLU A 307 -1.70 12.33 24.83
N TRP A 308 -1.15 13.00 23.80
CA TRP A 308 -1.84 14.02 23.01
C TRP A 308 -2.90 13.48 22.05
N GLN A 309 -3.06 12.15 21.99
CA GLN A 309 -4.04 11.48 21.15
C GLN A 309 -5.31 11.09 21.90
N TRP A 310 -5.51 11.62 23.10
CA TRP A 310 -6.71 11.37 23.92
C TRP A 310 -7.54 12.64 24.08
N LEU A 311 -8.85 12.52 23.84
CA LEU A 311 -9.84 13.52 24.20
C LEU A 311 -10.53 13.06 25.49
N ALA A 312 -10.17 13.71 26.60
CA ALA A 312 -10.54 13.26 27.95
C ALA A 312 -10.10 11.81 28.22
N GLU A 313 -11.04 10.88 28.36
CA GLU A 313 -10.77 9.46 28.66
C GLU A 313 -10.81 8.56 27.42
N MET A 314 -10.92 9.12 26.21
CA MET A 314 -11.08 8.34 24.98
C MET A 314 -10.06 8.72 23.91
N PRO A 315 -9.44 7.76 23.19
CA PRO A 315 -8.57 8.08 22.07
C PRO A 315 -9.31 8.84 20.96
N ASN A 316 -8.63 9.77 20.31
CA ASN A 316 -9.12 10.48 19.14
C ASN A 316 -9.52 9.51 18.03
N ALA A 317 -8.73 8.44 17.85
CA ALA A 317 -9.01 7.40 16.86
C ALA A 317 -10.30 6.61 17.16
N GLU A 318 -10.63 6.34 18.43
CA GLU A 318 -11.91 5.73 18.82
C GLU A 318 -13.07 6.69 18.52
N THR A 319 -12.93 7.96 18.88
CA THR A 319 -13.94 8.99 18.63
C THR A 319 -14.25 9.07 17.13
N GLN A 320 -13.22 9.04 16.30
CA GLN A 320 -13.36 9.06 14.85
C GLN A 320 -14.00 7.77 14.33
N PHE A 321 -13.58 6.60 14.82
CA PHE A 321 -14.16 5.31 14.43
C PHE A 321 -15.67 5.25 14.70
N ARG A 322 -16.12 5.69 15.88
CA ARG A 322 -17.56 5.75 16.22
C ARG A 322 -18.33 6.61 15.23
N ARG A 323 -17.81 7.79 14.88
CA ARG A 323 -18.42 8.69 13.88
C ARG A 323 -18.45 8.07 12.49
N ASP A 324 -17.43 7.32 12.11
CA ASP A 324 -17.38 6.66 10.81
C ASP A 324 -18.45 5.55 10.74
N LEU A 325 -18.57 4.72 11.78
CA LEU A 325 -19.62 3.69 11.88
C LEU A 325 -21.04 4.28 11.89
N GLU A 326 -21.25 5.43 12.52
CA GLU A 326 -22.55 6.13 12.47
C GLU A 326 -22.92 6.57 11.05
N ARG A 327 -21.93 6.89 10.20
CA ARG A 327 -22.14 7.33 8.82
C ARG A 327 -22.27 6.18 7.84
N SER A 328 -21.39 5.17 7.94
CA SER A 328 -21.35 4.04 7.02
C SER A 328 -22.28 2.88 7.40
N GLY A 329 -22.76 2.87 8.64
CA GLY A 329 -23.36 1.70 9.26
C GLY A 329 -22.30 0.79 9.89
N GLN A 330 -22.75 -0.09 10.79
CA GLN A 330 -21.87 -1.00 11.54
C GLN A 330 -21.39 -2.21 10.75
N GLY A 331 -22.07 -2.55 9.63
CA GLY A 331 -21.62 -3.54 8.65
C GLY A 331 -21.06 -4.83 9.26
N ARG A 332 -19.88 -5.24 8.78
CA ARG A 332 -19.15 -6.44 9.21
C ARG A 332 -18.57 -6.29 10.62
N TRP A 333 -18.38 -5.06 11.13
CA TRP A 333 -17.94 -4.85 12.50
C TRP A 333 -18.97 -5.37 13.51
N ALA A 334 -20.26 -5.10 13.31
CA ALA A 334 -21.32 -5.66 14.15
C ALA A 334 -21.29 -7.19 14.14
N THR A 335 -21.26 -7.81 12.95
CA THR A 335 -21.24 -9.27 12.80
C THR A 335 -20.03 -9.92 13.48
N LEU A 336 -18.84 -9.31 13.35
CA LEU A 336 -17.62 -9.83 13.96
C LEU A 336 -17.66 -9.78 15.49
N LEU A 337 -18.31 -8.75 16.05
CA LEU A 337 -18.37 -8.51 17.48
C LEU A 337 -19.48 -9.35 18.14
N GLU A 338 -20.63 -9.44 17.49
CA GLU A 338 -21.76 -10.24 17.96
C GLU A 338 -21.50 -11.74 17.92
N ARG A 339 -20.59 -12.22 17.05
CA ARG A 339 -20.24 -13.65 16.92
C ARG A 339 -19.77 -14.27 18.23
N ASP A 340 -19.17 -13.47 19.11
CA ASP A 340 -18.63 -13.90 20.39
C ASP A 340 -19.50 -13.43 21.59
N GLY A 341 -20.71 -12.95 21.32
CA GLY A 341 -21.64 -12.45 22.34
C GLY A 341 -21.22 -11.12 22.98
N VAL A 342 -20.28 -10.40 22.36
CA VAL A 342 -19.75 -9.12 22.85
C VAL A 342 -20.39 -7.98 22.05
N THR A 343 -20.98 -7.00 22.73
CA THR A 343 -21.49 -5.80 22.04
C THR A 343 -20.33 -4.94 21.53
N LEU A 344 -20.56 -4.15 20.48
CA LEU A 344 -19.56 -3.20 19.99
C LEU A 344 -19.03 -2.30 21.10
N ASP A 345 -19.91 -1.77 21.96
CA ASP A 345 -19.48 -0.92 23.08
C ASP A 345 -18.62 -1.67 24.09
N ALA A 346 -18.95 -2.92 24.44
CA ALA A 346 -18.15 -3.70 25.36
C ALA A 346 -16.74 -3.99 24.79
N ALA A 347 -16.65 -4.29 23.49
CA ALA A 347 -15.38 -4.49 22.81
C ALA A 347 -14.53 -3.20 22.79
N LEU A 348 -15.16 -2.05 22.49
CA LEU A 348 -14.47 -0.76 22.49
C LEU A 348 -13.95 -0.39 23.89
N ILE A 349 -14.74 -0.64 24.95
CA ILE A 349 -14.31 -0.43 26.34
C ILE A 349 -13.12 -1.33 26.69
N SER A 350 -13.22 -2.63 26.42
CA SER A 350 -12.12 -3.59 26.68
C SER A 350 -10.84 -3.24 25.90
N HIS A 351 -10.99 -2.79 24.66
CA HIS A 351 -9.86 -2.33 23.87
C HIS A 351 -9.24 -1.06 24.47
N ARG A 352 -10.05 -0.08 24.87
CA ARG A 352 -9.59 1.16 25.51
C ARG A 352 -8.81 0.90 26.80
N GLU A 353 -9.29 0.00 27.67
CA GLU A 353 -8.56 -0.42 28.88
C GLU A 353 -7.17 -1.03 28.55
N THR A 354 -7.04 -1.67 27.40
CA THR A 354 -5.75 -2.14 26.90
C THR A 354 -4.86 -0.97 26.48
N LEU A 355 -5.41 0.01 25.77
CA LEU A 355 -4.68 1.19 25.30
C LEU A 355 -4.23 2.11 26.45
N GLU A 356 -4.99 2.20 27.54
CA GLU A 356 -4.60 2.95 28.74
C GLU A 356 -3.25 2.48 29.32
N ARG A 357 -2.94 1.19 29.21
CA ARG A 357 -1.65 0.62 29.65
C ARG A 357 -0.49 1.01 28.75
N TYR A 358 -0.78 1.45 27.53
CA TYR A 358 0.22 1.97 26.60
C TYR A 358 0.43 3.46 26.73
N ARG A 359 -0.49 4.19 27.36
CA ARG A 359 -0.35 5.62 27.61
C ARG A 359 0.92 5.87 28.42
N ARG A 360 1.81 6.67 27.86
CA ARG A 360 3.02 7.12 28.53
C ARG A 360 3.11 8.64 28.39
N TYR A 361 3.51 9.27 29.48
CA TYR A 361 3.69 10.70 29.66
C TYR A 361 5.11 11.12 29.26
#